data_AF-A0A7X0PKK0-F1
#
_entry.id   AF-A0A7X0PKK0-F1
#
_cell.length_a   1.000
_cell.length_b   1.000
_cell.length_c   1.000
_cell.angle_alpha   90.00
_cell.angle_beta   90.00
_cell.angle_gamma   90.00
#
_symmetry.space_group_name_H-M   'P 1'
#
loop_
_entity.id
_entity.type
_entity.pdbx_description
1 polymer ?
#
loop_
_entity_poly.entity_id
_entity_poly.type
_entity_poly.pdbx_seq_one_letter_code
_entity_poly.pdbx_strand_id
1 'polypeptide(L)'
;MTTPTTTTPAPGSDHLRFHRQHEHLSPPFGNDGFARRAEAFARMFGSPRFLLAQTCFVAVWIGLNLSGVVAFDVYPFILLNLAFSLQAAYAAPLILLAQTRQAERDRMHADADARHREALAQATAERQALAAQNSARLLDLLEQNTRLTEVTKKLSERIEALTLEMHHRMHYVPANARSQQQAGPPGVQQSGGTGADTSARQG
;
A
#
# COMPACT_ATOMS: atom_id res chain seq x y z
N MET A 1 20.88 -26.83 15.45
CA MET A 1 20.45 -27.14 14.08
C MET A 1 19.49 -26.05 13.65
N THR A 2 20.02 -24.94 13.13
CA THR A 2 19.25 -23.75 12.75
C THR A 2 18.96 -23.81 11.26
N THR A 3 17.71 -24.11 10.91
CA THR A 3 17.24 -24.00 9.52
C THR A 3 17.09 -22.53 9.15
N PRO A 4 17.72 -22.04 8.06
CA PRO A 4 17.49 -20.68 7.59
C PRO A 4 16.09 -20.58 6.98
N THR A 5 15.34 -19.57 7.38
CA THR A 5 14.07 -19.17 6.77
C THR A 5 14.32 -18.76 5.33
N THR A 6 13.79 -19.52 4.36
CA THR A 6 13.72 -19.09 2.97
C THR A 6 12.71 -17.95 2.87
N THR A 7 13.21 -16.71 2.88
CA THR A 7 12.43 -15.53 2.50
C THR A 7 12.05 -15.64 1.03
N THR A 8 10.82 -16.04 0.76
CA THR A 8 10.19 -15.91 -0.57
C THR A 8 10.16 -14.42 -0.94
N PRO A 9 10.86 -13.99 -2.00
CA PRO A 9 10.79 -12.60 -2.45
C PRO A 9 9.38 -12.33 -2.98
N ALA A 10 8.74 -11.27 -2.48
CA ALA A 10 7.48 -10.77 -3.01
C ALA A 10 7.63 -10.45 -4.51
N PRO A 11 6.64 -10.79 -5.36
CA PRO A 11 6.72 -10.50 -6.78
C PRO A 11 6.87 -8.99 -6.98
N GLY A 12 7.96 -8.61 -7.65
CA GLY A 12 8.48 -7.25 -7.75
C GLY A 12 7.40 -6.22 -8.06
N SER A 13 7.20 -5.30 -7.12
CA SER A 13 6.53 -4.04 -7.36
C SER A 13 7.47 -3.15 -8.17
N ASP A 14 7.48 -3.39 -9.48
CA ASP A 14 8.17 -2.57 -10.45
C ASP A 14 7.37 -1.26 -10.60
N HIS A 15 7.50 -0.37 -9.61
CA HIS A 15 6.86 0.95 -9.62
C HIS A 15 7.32 1.79 -10.82
N LEU A 16 8.49 1.46 -11.34
CA LEU A 16 9.03 2.02 -12.57
C LEU A 16 8.52 1.30 -13.82
N ARG A 17 7.69 0.26 -13.77
CA ARG A 17 7.21 -0.49 -14.96
C ARG A 17 6.65 0.43 -16.05
N PHE A 18 5.86 1.42 -15.65
CA PHE A 18 5.27 2.39 -16.55
C PHE A 18 6.29 3.42 -17.03
N HIS A 19 7.29 3.77 -16.22
CA HIS A 19 8.42 4.61 -16.64
C HIS A 19 9.45 3.86 -17.49
N ARG A 20 9.63 2.55 -17.29
CA ARG A 20 10.59 1.66 -17.94
C ARG A 20 10.20 1.42 -19.40
N GLN A 21 8.90 1.31 -19.68
CA GLN A 21 8.38 1.30 -21.05
C GLN A 21 8.66 2.61 -21.81
N HIS A 22 8.98 3.69 -21.11
CA HIS A 22 9.41 4.97 -21.69
C HIS A 22 10.91 5.25 -21.47
N GLU A 23 11.66 4.35 -20.83
CA GLU A 23 13.10 4.50 -20.61
C GLU A 23 13.91 4.19 -21.89
N HIS A 24 13.27 3.54 -22.88
CA HIS A 24 13.80 3.37 -24.24
C HIS A 24 13.78 4.68 -25.06
N LEU A 25 13.30 5.79 -24.49
CA LEU A 25 13.45 7.10 -25.10
C LEU A 25 14.96 7.38 -25.20
N SER A 26 15.45 7.23 -26.42
CA SER A 26 16.75 7.65 -26.92
C SER A 26 17.24 8.90 -26.16
N PRO A 27 18.55 9.00 -25.86
CA PRO A 27 19.10 10.18 -25.20
C PRO A 27 18.59 11.48 -25.86
N PRO A 28 18.60 12.64 -25.16
CA PRO A 28 17.98 13.90 -25.59
C PRO A 28 18.25 14.30 -27.05
N PHE A 29 19.35 13.80 -27.57
CA PHE A 29 19.64 13.57 -28.96
C PHE A 29 20.15 12.12 -29.01
N GLY A 30 19.84 11.33 -30.04
CA GLY A 30 20.13 9.87 -30.05
C GLY A 30 21.58 9.50 -29.75
N ASN A 31 21.94 8.21 -29.78
CA ASN A 31 23.26 7.71 -29.36
C ASN A 31 24.48 8.18 -30.23
N ASP A 32 24.32 9.28 -30.95
CA ASP A 32 25.23 9.84 -31.94
C ASP A 32 25.98 11.06 -31.41
N GLY A 33 27.03 11.47 -32.11
CA GLY A 33 27.87 12.63 -31.74
C GLY A 33 27.11 13.95 -31.57
N PHE A 34 25.89 14.07 -32.10
CA PHE A 34 25.02 15.23 -31.91
C PHE A 34 24.58 15.40 -30.45
N ALA A 35 24.35 14.30 -29.71
CA ALA A 35 23.94 14.35 -28.32
C ALA A 35 24.99 14.94 -27.41
N ARG A 36 26.23 14.47 -27.57
CA ARG A 36 27.37 14.98 -26.79
C ARG A 36 27.61 16.47 -27.07
N ARG A 37 27.46 16.90 -28.33
CA ARG A 37 27.59 18.32 -28.68
C ARG A 37 26.46 19.14 -28.08
N ALA A 38 25.24 18.67 -28.16
CA ALA A 38 24.11 19.42 -27.66
C ALA A 38 24.02 19.43 -26.12
N GLU A 39 24.53 18.39 -25.44
CA GLU A 39 24.77 18.40 -23.99
C GLU A 39 25.86 19.41 -23.60
N ALA A 40 26.94 19.52 -24.38
CA ALA A 40 27.95 20.56 -24.19
C ALA A 40 27.38 21.97 -24.40
N PHE A 41 26.54 22.17 -25.42
CA PHE A 41 25.83 23.43 -25.64
C PHE A 41 24.87 23.75 -24.48
N ALA A 42 24.07 22.79 -24.01
CA ALA A 42 23.17 22.99 -22.88
C ALA A 42 23.92 23.42 -21.61
N ARG A 43 25.06 22.78 -21.31
CA ARG A 43 25.93 23.17 -20.19
C ARG A 43 26.53 24.58 -20.37
N MET A 44 26.88 24.96 -21.60
CA MET A 44 27.43 26.27 -21.93
C MET A 44 26.41 27.38 -21.68
N PHE A 45 25.19 27.23 -22.22
CA PHE A 45 24.11 28.22 -22.10
C PHE A 45 23.50 28.30 -20.70
N GLY A 46 23.56 27.21 -19.91
CA GLY A 46 23.09 27.19 -18.53
C GLY A 46 24.05 27.83 -17.51
N SER A 47 25.26 28.24 -17.93
CA SER A 47 26.25 28.82 -17.02
C SER A 47 26.25 30.36 -17.08
N PRO A 48 26.23 31.07 -15.93
CA PRO A 48 26.33 32.53 -15.90
C PRO A 48 27.67 33.05 -16.49
N ARG A 49 28.68 32.17 -16.59
CA ARG A 49 29.98 32.49 -17.21
C ARG A 49 29.88 32.79 -18.70
N PHE A 50 28.92 32.20 -19.41
CA PHE A 50 28.74 32.44 -20.85
C PHE A 50 28.30 33.88 -21.12
N LEU A 51 27.32 34.39 -20.38
CA LEU A 51 26.85 35.77 -20.50
C LEU A 51 27.96 36.78 -20.20
N LEU A 52 28.79 36.51 -19.20
CA LEU A 52 29.92 37.35 -18.85
C LEU A 52 30.98 37.35 -19.98
N ALA A 53 31.34 36.19 -20.50
CA ALA A 53 32.29 36.08 -21.61
C ALA A 53 31.80 36.80 -22.88
N GLN A 54 30.52 36.64 -23.24
CA GLN A 54 29.89 37.36 -24.36
C GLN A 54 29.93 38.88 -24.16
N THR A 55 29.65 39.35 -22.94
CA THR A 55 29.66 40.78 -22.60
C THR A 55 31.08 41.36 -22.69
N CYS A 56 32.09 40.64 -22.17
CA CYS A 56 33.49 41.02 -22.30
C CYS A 56 33.93 41.08 -23.76
N PHE A 57 33.53 40.10 -24.59
CA PHE A 57 33.84 40.11 -26.02
C PHE A 57 33.31 41.36 -26.73
N VAL A 58 32.03 41.70 -26.48
CA VAL A 58 31.40 42.91 -27.04
C VAL A 58 32.09 44.18 -26.55
N ALA A 59 32.40 44.26 -25.25
CA ALA A 59 33.08 45.41 -24.67
C ALA A 59 34.49 45.61 -25.24
N VAL A 60 35.25 44.53 -25.42
CA VAL A 60 36.58 44.56 -26.05
C VAL A 60 36.48 44.97 -27.52
N TRP A 61 35.49 44.46 -28.27
CA TRP A 61 35.27 44.84 -29.66
C TRP A 61 34.98 46.34 -29.82
N ILE A 62 34.08 46.87 -29.00
CA ILE A 62 33.76 48.31 -28.99
C ILE A 62 35.00 49.11 -28.60
N GLY A 63 35.71 48.72 -27.53
CA GLY A 63 36.92 49.40 -27.08
C GLY A 63 38.03 49.44 -28.12
N LEU A 64 38.27 48.33 -28.84
CA LEU A 64 39.28 48.26 -29.90
C LEU A 64 38.94 49.18 -31.07
N ASN A 65 37.67 49.19 -31.53
CA ASN A 65 37.24 50.06 -32.64
C ASN A 65 37.19 51.53 -32.23
N LEU A 66 36.80 51.84 -30.98
CA LEU A 66 36.75 53.21 -30.46
C LEU A 66 38.15 53.80 -30.22
N SER A 67 39.13 52.96 -29.87
CA SER A 67 40.52 53.37 -29.68
C SER A 67 41.22 53.80 -30.99
N GLY A 68 40.59 53.62 -32.15
CA GLY A 68 41.13 54.02 -33.45
C GLY A 68 42.32 53.17 -33.93
N VAL A 69 42.70 52.13 -33.18
CA VAL A 69 43.80 51.21 -33.54
C VAL A 69 43.44 50.38 -34.77
N VAL A 70 42.15 50.04 -34.92
CA VAL A 70 41.61 49.33 -36.08
C VAL A 70 40.22 49.91 -36.38
N ALA A 71 40.04 50.55 -37.54
CA ALA A 71 38.77 51.16 -37.96
C ALA A 71 37.89 50.18 -38.76
N PHE A 72 37.71 48.96 -38.25
CA PHE A 72 36.92 47.93 -38.95
C PHE A 72 35.41 48.18 -38.87
N ASP A 73 34.94 48.76 -37.77
CA ASP A 73 33.51 49.00 -37.47
C ASP A 73 33.35 50.35 -36.72
N VAL A 74 33.48 51.46 -37.47
CA VAL A 74 33.32 52.83 -36.93
C VAL A 74 31.84 53.06 -36.56
N TYR A 75 31.59 53.91 -35.55
CA TYR A 75 30.24 54.30 -35.14
C TYR A 75 29.37 54.63 -36.37
N PRO A 76 28.24 53.95 -36.61
CA PRO A 76 27.35 53.26 -35.65
C PRO A 76 27.45 51.71 -35.56
N PHE A 77 28.63 51.10 -35.69
CA PHE A 77 28.87 49.65 -35.51
C PHE A 77 27.96 48.74 -36.37
N ILE A 78 27.98 48.93 -37.68
CA ILE A 78 27.09 48.22 -38.61
C ILE A 78 27.35 46.71 -38.63
N LEU A 79 28.61 46.27 -38.49
CA LEU A 79 28.95 44.85 -38.55
C LEU A 79 28.51 44.12 -37.29
N LEU A 80 28.72 44.74 -36.13
CA LEU A 80 28.24 44.22 -34.85
C LEU A 80 26.71 44.12 -34.84
N ASN A 81 26.02 45.16 -35.33
CA ASN A 81 24.57 45.15 -35.41
C ASN A 81 24.06 44.07 -36.38
N LEU A 82 24.72 43.89 -37.53
CA LEU A 82 24.38 42.86 -38.50
C LEU A 82 24.57 41.45 -37.91
N ALA A 83 25.67 41.22 -37.19
CA ALA A 83 25.95 39.95 -36.52
C ALA A 83 24.89 39.63 -35.46
N PHE A 84 24.52 40.58 -34.61
CA PHE A 84 23.46 40.38 -33.62
C PHE A 84 22.10 40.16 -34.25
N SER A 85 21.78 40.87 -35.33
CA SER A 85 20.53 40.67 -36.08
C SER A 85 20.45 39.24 -36.65
N LEU A 86 21.53 38.75 -37.23
CA LEU A 86 21.61 37.37 -37.73
C LEU A 86 21.55 36.35 -36.58
N GLN A 87 22.24 36.61 -35.47
CA GLN A 87 22.20 35.77 -34.28
C GLN A 87 20.77 35.60 -33.75
N ALA A 88 20.01 36.70 -33.64
CA ALA A 88 18.62 36.66 -33.21
C ALA A 88 17.73 35.92 -34.22
N ALA A 89 17.91 36.18 -35.51
CA ALA A 89 17.13 35.56 -36.59
C ALA A 89 17.28 34.03 -36.62
N TYR A 90 18.47 33.49 -36.36
CA TYR A 90 18.69 32.04 -36.29
C TYR A 90 18.36 31.43 -34.92
N ALA A 91 18.44 32.21 -33.84
CA ALA A 91 18.07 31.75 -32.51
C ALA A 91 16.58 31.43 -32.40
N ALA A 92 15.70 32.28 -32.94
CA ALA A 92 14.24 32.08 -32.86
C ALA A 92 13.74 30.71 -33.36
N PRO A 93 14.07 30.24 -34.58
CA PRO A 93 13.64 28.92 -35.05
C PRO A 93 14.30 27.76 -34.30
N LEU A 94 15.56 27.91 -33.86
CA LEU A 94 16.22 26.89 -33.04
C LEU A 94 15.56 26.74 -31.67
N ILE A 95 15.21 27.86 -31.03
CA ILE A 95 14.49 27.88 -29.75
C ILE A 95 13.12 27.24 -29.94
N LEU A 96 12.40 27.56 -31.02
CA LEU A 96 11.11 26.94 -31.32
C LEU A 96 11.22 25.43 -31.52
N LEU A 97 12.27 24.96 -32.20
CA LEU A 97 12.50 23.52 -32.39
C LEU A 97 12.87 22.83 -31.07
N ALA A 98 13.67 23.49 -30.22
CA ALA A 98 13.98 22.99 -28.89
C ALA A 98 12.73 22.92 -28.01
N GLN A 99 11.87 23.95 -28.06
CA GLN A 99 10.62 24.02 -27.31
C GLN A 99 9.60 23.00 -27.78
N THR A 100 9.42 22.79 -29.08
CA THR A 100 8.51 21.76 -29.62
C THR A 100 8.94 20.36 -29.19
N ARG A 101 10.24 20.05 -29.24
CA ARG A 101 10.79 18.79 -28.70
C ARG A 101 10.64 18.67 -27.19
N GLN A 102 10.81 19.75 -26.45
CA GLN A 102 10.60 19.76 -25.00
C GLN A 102 9.13 19.48 -24.67
N ALA A 103 8.20 20.16 -25.34
CA ALA A 103 6.76 20.00 -25.14
C ALA A 103 6.26 18.59 -25.49
N GLU A 104 6.80 17.98 -26.54
CA GLU A 104 6.49 16.59 -26.91
C GLU A 104 6.91 15.62 -25.79
N ARG A 105 8.12 15.80 -25.22
CA ARG A 105 8.58 14.99 -24.07
C ARG A 105 7.73 15.20 -22.83
N ASP A 106 7.44 16.45 -22.50
CA ASP A 106 6.64 16.79 -21.33
C ASP A 106 5.24 16.19 -21.44
N ARG A 107 4.66 16.18 -22.65
CA ARG A 107 3.39 15.49 -22.93
C ARG A 107 3.48 13.98 -22.74
N MET A 108 4.51 13.34 -23.27
CA MET A 108 4.72 11.90 -23.10
C MET A 108 4.89 11.51 -21.62
N HIS A 109 5.63 12.31 -20.85
CA HIS A 109 5.78 12.10 -19.41
C HIS A 109 4.45 12.31 -18.66
N ALA A 110 3.67 13.33 -19.01
CA ALA A 110 2.36 13.58 -18.42
C ALA A 110 1.37 12.44 -18.70
N ASP A 111 1.36 11.90 -19.92
CA ASP A 111 0.50 10.78 -20.30
C ASP A 111 0.87 9.49 -19.53
N ALA A 112 2.16 9.22 -19.36
CA ALA A 112 2.63 8.07 -18.57
C ALA A 112 2.24 8.19 -17.10
N ASP A 113 2.40 9.38 -16.52
CA ASP A 113 1.99 9.67 -15.15
C ASP A 113 0.47 9.56 -14.95
N ALA A 114 -0.32 10.05 -15.91
CA ALA A 114 -1.78 9.91 -15.89
C ALA A 114 -2.20 8.44 -15.86
N ARG A 115 -1.63 7.60 -16.74
CA ARG A 115 -1.91 6.14 -16.74
C ARG A 115 -1.48 5.47 -15.44
N HIS A 116 -0.35 5.88 -14.88
CA HIS A 116 0.11 5.35 -13.60
C HIS A 116 -0.87 5.67 -12.47
N ARG A 117 -1.34 6.92 -12.40
CA ARG A 117 -2.36 7.35 -11.44
C ARG A 117 -3.67 6.60 -11.59
N GLU A 118 -4.14 6.39 -12.82
CA GLU A 118 -5.34 5.59 -13.10
C GLU A 118 -5.18 4.14 -12.63
N ALA A 119 -4.05 3.49 -12.94
CA ALA A 119 -3.78 2.12 -12.50
C ALA A 119 -3.71 2.00 -10.96
N LEU A 120 -3.09 2.96 -10.28
CA LEU A 120 -3.05 3.02 -8.83
C LEU A 120 -4.45 3.20 -8.22
N ALA A 121 -5.28 4.06 -8.82
CA ALA A 121 -6.66 4.28 -8.37
C ALA A 121 -7.49 2.98 -8.49
N GLN A 122 -7.37 2.27 -9.62
CA GLN A 122 -8.05 0.99 -9.84
C GLN A 122 -7.60 -0.07 -8.81
N ALA A 123 -6.29 -0.25 -8.64
CA ALA A 123 -5.76 -1.21 -7.66
C ALA A 123 -6.19 -0.89 -6.22
N THR A 124 -6.32 0.40 -5.88
CA THR A 124 -6.81 0.82 -4.56
C THR A 124 -8.29 0.51 -4.39
N ALA A 125 -9.11 0.76 -5.42
CA ALA A 125 -10.53 0.43 -5.41
C ALA A 125 -10.76 -1.08 -5.28
N GLU A 126 -10.00 -1.91 -6.00
CA GLU A 126 -10.06 -3.37 -5.87
C GLU A 126 -9.70 -3.84 -4.45
N ARG A 127 -8.63 -3.30 -3.87
CA ARG A 127 -8.24 -3.60 -2.49
C ARG A 127 -9.33 -3.23 -1.49
N GLN A 128 -9.99 -2.09 -1.67
CA GLN A 128 -11.11 -1.67 -0.82
C GLN A 128 -12.31 -2.60 -0.98
N ALA A 129 -12.65 -3.02 -2.19
CA ALA A 129 -13.73 -3.96 -2.44
C ALA A 129 -13.46 -5.34 -1.80
N LEU A 130 -12.22 -5.84 -1.89
CA LEU A 130 -11.79 -7.07 -1.22
C LEU A 130 -11.84 -6.93 0.30
N ALA A 131 -11.39 -5.80 0.85
CA ALA A 131 -11.46 -5.53 2.28
C ALA A 131 -12.92 -5.49 2.78
N ALA A 132 -13.83 -4.88 2.02
CA ALA A 132 -15.26 -4.87 2.34
C ALA A 132 -15.87 -6.29 2.33
N GLN A 133 -15.53 -7.11 1.32
CA GLN A 133 -15.95 -8.52 1.27
C GLN A 133 -15.44 -9.32 2.47
N ASN A 134 -14.16 -9.16 2.81
CA ASN A 134 -13.58 -9.84 3.97
C ASN A 134 -14.25 -9.41 5.26
N SER A 135 -14.53 -8.11 5.43
CA SER A 135 -15.28 -7.61 6.58
C SER A 135 -16.68 -8.22 6.68
N ALA A 136 -17.39 -8.35 5.56
CA ALA A 136 -18.72 -8.98 5.54
C ALA A 136 -18.66 -10.47 5.94
N ARG A 137 -17.66 -11.21 5.44
CA ARG A 137 -17.43 -12.61 5.84
C ARG A 137 -17.09 -12.76 7.32
N LEU A 138 -16.30 -11.84 7.88
CA LEU A 138 -16.00 -11.85 9.31
C LEU A 138 -17.26 -11.65 10.15
N LEU A 139 -18.17 -10.76 9.75
CA LEU A 139 -19.45 -10.57 10.44
C LEU A 139 -20.32 -11.84 10.40
N ASP A 140 -20.41 -12.51 9.25
CA ASP A 140 -21.15 -13.78 9.12
C ASP A 140 -20.56 -14.89 10.02
N LEU A 141 -19.23 -15.02 10.08
CA LEU A 141 -18.57 -15.95 11.00
C LEU A 141 -18.86 -15.63 12.47
N LEU A 142 -18.88 -14.35 12.84
CA LEU A 142 -19.21 -13.91 14.20
C LEU A 142 -20.67 -14.23 14.56
N GLU A 143 -21.60 -14.03 13.62
CA GLU A 143 -23.01 -14.37 13.80
C GLU A 143 -23.19 -15.88 13.99
N GLN A 144 -22.53 -16.71 13.16
CA GLN A 144 -22.56 -18.16 13.31
C GLN A 144 -21.99 -18.63 14.65
N ASN A 145 -20.87 -18.05 15.09
CA ASN A 145 -20.27 -18.37 16.39
C ASN A 145 -21.22 -18.02 17.55
N THR A 146 -21.89 -16.88 17.45
CA THR A 146 -22.93 -16.45 18.41
C THR A 146 -24.09 -17.45 18.45
N ARG A 147 -24.57 -17.90 17.28
CA ARG A 147 -25.64 -18.90 17.17
C ARG A 147 -25.24 -20.25 17.75
N LEU A 148 -24.03 -20.73 17.46
CA LEU A 148 -23.49 -21.97 18.04
C LEU A 148 -23.41 -21.88 19.57
N THR A 149 -23.00 -20.73 20.10
CA THR A 149 -22.96 -20.47 21.55
C THR A 149 -24.37 -20.53 22.15
N GLU A 150 -25.36 -19.93 21.48
CA GLU A 150 -26.76 -19.97 21.93
C GLU A 150 -27.35 -21.40 21.91
N VAL A 151 -27.09 -22.17 20.85
CA VAL A 151 -27.50 -23.58 20.74
C VAL A 151 -26.85 -24.41 21.85
N THR A 152 -25.56 -24.20 22.11
CA THR A 152 -24.83 -24.88 23.19
C THR A 152 -25.45 -24.57 24.55
N LYS A 153 -25.77 -23.30 24.81
CA LYS A 153 -26.45 -22.87 26.03
C LYS A 153 -27.81 -23.58 26.19
N LYS A 154 -28.65 -23.58 25.15
CA LYS A 154 -29.97 -24.26 25.16
C LYS A 154 -29.85 -25.77 25.40
N LEU A 155 -28.83 -26.42 24.85
CA LEU A 155 -28.55 -27.84 25.09
C LEU A 155 -28.18 -28.08 26.57
N SER A 156 -27.31 -27.23 27.14
CA SER A 156 -26.94 -27.32 28.57
C SER A 156 -28.16 -27.18 29.48
N GLU A 157 -28.98 -26.15 29.25
CA GLU A 157 -30.22 -25.91 30.01
C GLU A 157 -31.17 -27.11 29.94
N ARG A 158 -31.27 -27.77 28.79
CA ARG A 158 -32.14 -28.94 28.59
C ARG A 158 -31.58 -30.20 29.26
N ILE A 159 -30.27 -30.40 29.26
CA ILE A 159 -29.61 -31.49 30.00
C ILE A 159 -29.83 -31.29 31.50
N GLU A 160 -29.66 -30.07 32.01
CA GLU A 160 -29.90 -29.75 33.41
C GLU A 160 -31.36 -30.02 33.82
N ALA A 161 -32.32 -29.55 33.01
CA ALA A 161 -33.74 -29.80 33.25
C ALA A 161 -34.08 -31.31 33.26
N LEU A 162 -33.54 -32.07 32.30
CA LEU A 162 -33.76 -33.52 32.22
C LEU A 162 -33.11 -34.25 33.41
N THR A 163 -31.92 -33.81 33.84
CA THR A 163 -31.21 -34.37 35.00
C THR A 163 -31.98 -34.11 36.30
N LEU A 164 -32.52 -32.90 36.46
CA LEU A 164 -33.40 -32.55 37.59
C LEU A 164 -34.67 -33.42 37.59
N GLU A 165 -35.30 -33.64 36.43
CA GLU A 165 -36.48 -34.49 36.31
C GLU A 165 -36.16 -35.96 36.65
N MET A 166 -35.04 -36.50 36.16
CA MET A 166 -34.60 -37.85 36.52
C MET A 166 -34.29 -37.98 38.01
N HIS A 167 -33.61 -36.99 38.61
CA HIS A 167 -33.32 -36.98 40.04
C HIS A 167 -34.60 -36.93 40.90
N HIS A 168 -35.59 -36.13 40.49
CA HIS A 168 -36.90 -36.07 41.14
C HIS A 168 -37.69 -37.39 41.03
N ARG A 169 -37.65 -38.08 39.88
CA ARG A 169 -38.29 -39.40 39.73
C ARG A 169 -37.61 -40.51 40.53
N MET A 170 -36.28 -40.48 40.65
CA MET A 170 -35.56 -41.50 41.43
C MET A 170 -35.70 -41.32 42.94
N HIS A 171 -35.93 -40.10 43.45
CA HIS A 171 -36.14 -39.85 44.88
C HIS A 171 -37.60 -40.00 45.36
N TYR A 172 -38.53 -40.48 44.54
CA TYR A 172 -39.90 -40.80 44.99
C TYR A 172 -39.96 -42.23 45.56
N VAL A 173 -39.63 -42.39 46.85
CA VAL A 173 -40.03 -43.55 47.66
C VAL A 173 -41.35 -43.21 48.36
N PRO A 174 -42.50 -43.78 47.95
CA PRO A 174 -43.76 -43.49 48.62
C PRO A 174 -43.75 -44.06 50.05
N ALA A 175 -43.99 -43.20 51.04
CA ALA A 175 -44.10 -43.56 52.46
C ALA A 175 -45.46 -44.23 52.78
N ASN A 176 -45.87 -45.26 52.04
CA ASN A 176 -47.13 -45.98 52.27
C ASN A 176 -47.00 -47.52 52.27
N ALA A 177 -45.97 -48.04 52.94
CA ALA A 177 -45.84 -49.48 53.20
C ALA A 177 -45.91 -49.82 54.70
N ARG A 178 -46.81 -49.18 55.47
CA ARG A 178 -46.97 -49.44 56.93
C ARG A 178 -48.38 -49.79 57.42
N SER A 179 -49.38 -49.94 56.55
CA SER A 179 -50.78 -50.14 56.98
C SER A 179 -51.44 -51.46 56.58
N GLN A 180 -50.71 -52.48 56.11
CA GLN A 180 -51.28 -53.82 55.86
C GLN A 180 -50.59 -55.00 56.56
N GLN A 181 -49.61 -54.76 57.44
CA GLN A 181 -48.94 -55.83 58.21
C GLN A 181 -49.22 -55.69 59.72
N GLN A 182 -50.50 -55.60 60.13
CA GLN A 182 -50.84 -55.64 61.55
C GLN A 182 -52.19 -56.31 61.82
N ALA A 183 -52.24 -57.62 61.59
CA ALA A 183 -53.19 -58.52 62.23
C ALA A 183 -52.56 -59.92 62.37
N GLY A 184 -52.14 -60.29 63.59
CA GLY A 184 -51.82 -61.67 64.00
C GLY A 184 -50.51 -61.85 64.80
N PRO A 185 -50.58 -62.07 66.14
CA PRO A 185 -49.47 -62.50 67.00
C PRO A 185 -49.62 -64.01 67.37
N PRO A 186 -48.78 -64.65 68.25
CA PRO A 186 -47.59 -64.15 68.97
C PRO A 186 -46.32 -65.05 68.96
N GLY A 187 -45.17 -64.44 69.27
CA GLY A 187 -44.07 -65.03 70.05
C GLY A 187 -42.96 -65.79 69.30
N VAL A 188 -41.70 -65.33 69.35
CA VAL A 188 -40.67 -65.67 70.37
C VAL A 188 -39.39 -64.83 70.09
N GLN A 189 -38.88 -64.28 71.20
CA GLN A 189 -37.62 -63.64 71.57
C GLN A 189 -36.29 -63.76 70.77
N GLN A 190 -35.46 -62.72 71.00
CA GLN A 190 -33.98 -62.62 71.03
C GLN A 190 -33.24 -62.38 69.68
N SER A 191 -32.15 -61.60 69.56
CA SER A 191 -31.31 -60.77 70.45
C SER A 191 -30.25 -60.05 69.59
N GLY A 192 -29.90 -58.78 69.90
CA GLY A 192 -28.68 -58.03 69.53
C GLY A 192 -28.53 -57.59 68.05
N GLY A 193 -27.94 -56.46 67.66
CA GLY A 193 -27.22 -55.34 68.27
C GLY A 193 -26.72 -54.46 67.10
N THR A 194 -27.01 -53.16 67.08
CA THR A 194 -26.05 -52.04 67.31
C THR A 194 -25.12 -51.67 66.13
N GLY A 195 -25.23 -50.40 65.68
CA GLY A 195 -24.17 -49.65 64.95
C GLY A 195 -24.66 -49.09 63.60
N ALA A 196 -25.00 -47.80 63.42
CA ALA A 196 -24.11 -46.62 63.41
C ALA A 196 -23.04 -46.75 62.30
N ASP A 197 -22.71 -45.79 61.45
CA ASP A 197 -23.06 -44.37 61.26
C ASP A 197 -22.21 -43.91 60.02
N THR A 198 -22.45 -42.67 59.59
CA THR A 198 -21.44 -41.71 59.10
C THR A 198 -20.96 -41.74 57.62
N SER A 199 -21.16 -40.57 57.00
CA SER A 199 -20.21 -39.79 56.17
C SER A 199 -19.72 -40.36 54.84
N ALA A 200 -20.07 -39.72 53.71
CA ALA A 200 -19.43 -38.50 53.19
C ALA A 200 -18.08 -38.75 52.52
N ARG A 201 -17.87 -38.02 51.42
CA ARG A 201 -16.62 -37.34 51.03
C ARG A 201 -15.97 -37.78 49.71
N GLN A 202 -16.07 -36.86 48.75
CA GLN A 202 -15.05 -36.32 47.83
C GLN A 202 -14.19 -37.27 47.00
N GLY A 203 -14.12 -36.90 45.72
CA GLY A 203 -13.02 -37.15 44.79
C GLY A 203 -13.22 -36.28 43.58
#